data_AF-A0A7Y8VQH0-F1
#
_entry.id   AF-A0A7Y8VQH0-F1
#
_cell.length_a   1.000
_cell.length_b   1.000
_cell.length_c   1.000
_cell.angle_alpha   90.00
_cell.angle_beta   90.00
_cell.angle_gamma   90.00
#
_symmetry.space_group_name_H-M   'P 1'
#
loop_
_entity.id
_entity.type
_entity.pdbx_description
1 polymer ?
#
loop_
_entity_poly.entity_id
_entity_poly.type
_entity_poly.pdbx_seq_one_letter_code
_entity_poly.pdbx_strand_id
1 'polypeptide(L)'
;MYIENKYWNNYIGDSDDSLNLIAFLEDQSSDEIEFSNILQSLGVNKQGENFRRTVSPLGFTNSMGIYLDFHFAIDIITDLAAILLECKVNGSVDLHDLEPFDTSSRIVKIIATSEDYELLNKILADFSKNPLEYDLYELVPQEDMLKMAEICESLKQELLS
;
A
#
# COMPACT_ATOMS: atom_id res chain seq x y z
N MET A 1 -6.94 6.71 14.00
CA MET A 1 -6.69 5.35 13.45
C MET A 1 -5.43 4.72 14.12
N TYR A 2 -5.24 3.38 14.19
CA TYR A 2 -4.06 2.78 14.87
C TYR A 2 -2.74 3.09 14.13
N ILE A 3 -2.76 3.18 12.81
CA ILE A 3 -1.56 3.44 11.98
C ILE A 3 -1.17 4.92 11.79
N GLU A 4 -2.05 5.88 12.12
CA GLU A 4 -2.01 7.32 11.74
C GLU A 4 -0.75 8.11 12.11
N ASN A 5 -0.04 7.70 13.15
CA ASN A 5 1.18 8.38 13.61
C ASN A 5 2.36 7.39 13.77
N LYS A 6 2.20 6.19 13.22
CA LYS A 6 3.20 5.12 13.25
C LYS A 6 3.74 4.86 11.86
N TYR A 7 2.82 4.76 10.89
CA TYR A 7 3.08 4.33 9.53
C TYR A 7 2.44 5.30 8.55
N TRP A 8 1.11 5.44 8.60
CA TRP A 8 0.37 6.37 7.75
C TRP A 8 0.76 7.82 8.08
N ASN A 9 0.81 8.72 7.09
CA ASN A 9 1.31 10.10 7.22
C ASN A 9 2.76 10.21 7.73
N ASN A 10 3.53 9.13 7.63
CA ASN A 10 4.94 9.07 8.00
C ASN A 10 5.69 8.30 6.91
N TYR A 11 5.80 8.92 5.73
CA TYR A 11 6.33 8.35 4.48
C TYR A 11 5.53 7.20 3.85
N ILE A 12 4.64 6.54 4.58
CA ILE A 12 3.63 5.61 4.04
C ILE A 12 2.29 6.36 4.04
N GLY A 13 1.51 6.23 2.97
CA GLY A 13 0.24 6.96 2.83
C GLY A 13 0.37 8.45 2.51
N ASP A 14 1.57 8.92 2.12
CA ASP A 14 1.90 10.35 1.90
C ASP A 14 2.33 10.63 0.45
N SER A 15 1.79 9.87 -0.52
CA SER A 15 2.07 10.04 -1.95
C SER A 15 0.81 10.13 -2.81
N ASP A 16 0.95 10.58 -4.06
CA ASP A 16 -0.16 10.57 -5.03
C ASP A 16 -0.65 9.13 -5.30
N ASP A 17 0.25 8.14 -5.22
CA ASP A 17 -0.09 6.71 -5.32
C ASP A 17 -0.99 6.30 -4.14
N SER A 18 -0.78 6.83 -2.94
CA SER A 18 -1.66 6.60 -1.78
C SER A 18 -3.07 7.12 -2.02
N LEU A 19 -3.21 8.32 -2.60
CA LEU A 19 -4.50 8.89 -2.96
C LEU A 19 -5.22 8.03 -4.01
N ASN A 20 -4.49 7.53 -5.01
CA ASN A 20 -5.03 6.64 -6.02
C ASN A 20 -5.46 5.28 -5.44
N LEU A 21 -4.77 4.78 -4.41
CA LEU A 21 -5.17 3.57 -3.70
C LEU A 21 -6.46 3.79 -2.91
N ILE A 22 -6.61 4.93 -2.23
CA ILE A 22 -7.85 5.27 -1.53
C ILE A 22 -9.01 5.37 -2.52
N ALA A 23 -8.82 6.07 -3.65
CA ALA A 23 -9.82 6.15 -4.71
C ALA A 23 -10.19 4.77 -5.25
N PHE A 24 -9.22 3.85 -5.39
CA PHE A 24 -9.48 2.47 -5.79
C PHE A 24 -10.38 1.75 -4.78
N LEU A 25 -10.05 1.84 -3.48
CA LEU A 25 -10.82 1.21 -2.41
C LEU A 25 -12.23 1.83 -2.30
N GLU A 26 -12.37 3.13 -2.54
CA GLU A 26 -13.65 3.84 -2.57
C GLU A 26 -14.52 3.41 -3.76
N ASP A 27 -13.92 3.01 -4.88
CA ASP A 27 -14.67 2.58 -6.08
C ASP A 27 -15.13 1.11 -6.02
N GLN A 28 -14.70 0.35 -5.00
CA GLN A 28 -15.09 -1.06 -4.89
C GLN A 28 -16.59 -1.21 -4.57
N SER A 29 -17.20 -2.31 -5.01
CA SER A 29 -18.61 -2.59 -4.69
C SER A 29 -18.83 -3.28 -3.34
N SER A 30 -17.75 -3.82 -2.74
CA SER A 30 -17.78 -4.58 -1.48
C SER A 30 -17.01 -3.83 -0.40
N ASP A 31 -17.47 -3.98 0.84
CA ASP A 31 -16.76 -3.47 2.03
C ASP A 31 -15.65 -4.44 2.45
N GLU A 32 -15.79 -5.74 2.17
CA GLU A 32 -14.73 -6.73 2.37
C GLU A 32 -14.03 -7.01 1.03
N ILE A 33 -12.72 -6.77 0.98
CA ILE A 33 -11.91 -6.81 -0.24
C ILE A 33 -10.71 -7.73 -0.01
N GLU A 34 -10.52 -8.72 -0.88
CA GLU A 34 -9.37 -9.61 -0.82
C GLU A 34 -8.11 -8.90 -1.32
N PHE A 35 -7.02 -8.98 -0.55
CA PHE A 35 -5.73 -8.39 -0.88
C PHE A 35 -5.24 -8.82 -2.28
N SER A 36 -5.33 -10.12 -2.59
CA SER A 36 -4.95 -10.65 -3.90
C SER A 36 -5.80 -10.09 -5.06
N ASN A 37 -7.08 -9.80 -4.83
CA ASN A 37 -7.94 -9.16 -5.84
C ASN A 37 -7.54 -7.69 -6.07
N ILE A 38 -7.06 -6.99 -5.04
CA ILE A 38 -6.48 -5.64 -5.20
C ILE A 38 -5.25 -5.74 -6.11
N LEU A 39 -4.31 -6.64 -5.79
CA LEU A 39 -3.09 -6.82 -6.58
C LEU A 39 -3.39 -7.17 -8.05
N GLN A 40 -4.40 -8.00 -8.29
CA GLN A 40 -4.82 -8.36 -9.64
C GLN A 40 -5.45 -7.16 -10.38
N SER A 41 -6.32 -6.42 -9.71
CA SER A 41 -7.05 -5.28 -10.30
C SER A 41 -6.12 -4.15 -10.68
N LEU A 42 -5.11 -3.88 -9.85
CA LEU A 42 -4.11 -2.85 -10.09
C LEU A 42 -2.98 -3.31 -11.03
N GLY A 43 -2.92 -4.59 -11.39
CA GLY A 43 -1.88 -5.17 -12.24
C GLY A 43 -0.56 -5.47 -11.51
N VAL A 44 -0.51 -5.32 -10.19
CA VAL A 44 0.68 -5.60 -9.35
C VAL A 44 1.09 -7.07 -9.43
N ASN A 45 0.12 -7.97 -9.63
CA ASN A 45 0.39 -9.40 -9.83
C ASN A 45 1.27 -9.70 -11.06
N LYS A 46 1.47 -8.74 -11.98
CA LYS A 46 2.33 -8.87 -13.16
C LYS A 46 3.79 -8.44 -12.92
N GLN A 47 4.12 -7.88 -11.76
CA GLN A 47 5.48 -7.45 -11.41
C GLN A 47 6.49 -8.61 -11.38
N GLY A 48 6.01 -9.85 -11.16
CA GLY A 48 6.88 -11.01 -10.98
C GLY A 48 7.48 -11.04 -9.57
N GLU A 49 8.74 -11.49 -9.45
CA GLU A 49 9.37 -11.70 -8.14
C GLU A 49 10.17 -10.51 -7.61
N ASN A 50 10.46 -9.51 -8.45
CA ASN A 50 11.33 -8.39 -8.11
C ASN A 50 10.53 -7.08 -8.08
N PHE A 51 10.29 -6.57 -6.87
CA PHE A 51 9.55 -5.34 -6.63
C PHE A 51 10.43 -4.09 -6.57
N ARG A 52 11.75 -4.22 -6.79
CA ARG A 52 12.68 -3.08 -6.82
C ARG A 52 12.46 -2.19 -8.04
N ARG A 53 11.75 -2.68 -9.06
CA ARG A 53 11.47 -1.97 -10.30
C ARG A 53 10.04 -2.23 -10.71
N THR A 54 9.33 -1.17 -11.04
CA THR A 54 7.97 -1.20 -11.58
C THR A 54 8.06 -1.53 -13.07
N VAL A 55 7.78 -2.79 -13.44
CA VAL A 55 8.04 -3.29 -14.80
C VAL A 55 6.83 -3.26 -15.73
N SER A 56 5.64 -2.97 -15.21
CA SER A 56 4.39 -2.88 -15.97
C SER A 56 3.54 -1.71 -15.51
N PRO A 57 2.72 -1.10 -16.39
CA PRO A 57 1.76 -0.10 -15.98
C PRO A 57 0.86 -0.64 -14.86
N LEU A 58 0.77 0.13 -13.78
CA LEU A 58 -0.09 -0.13 -12.64
C LEU A 58 -1.19 0.92 -12.64
N GLY A 59 -2.43 0.52 -12.34
CA GLY A 59 -3.54 1.46 -12.35
C GLY A 59 -4.88 0.80 -12.60
N PHE A 60 -5.93 1.61 -12.53
CA PHE A 60 -7.29 1.21 -12.78
C PHE A 60 -8.09 2.36 -13.41
N THR A 61 -9.24 2.03 -14.00
CA THR A 61 -10.21 3.03 -14.42
C THR A 61 -11.37 3.01 -13.43
N ASN A 62 -11.62 4.15 -12.78
CA ASN A 62 -12.69 4.27 -11.80
C ASN A 62 -14.09 4.30 -12.46
N SER A 63 -15.15 4.26 -11.65
CA SER A 63 -16.54 4.32 -12.12
C SER A 63 -16.91 5.57 -12.93
N MET A 64 -16.12 6.64 -12.82
CA MET A 64 -16.26 7.87 -13.63
C MET A 64 -15.56 7.78 -14.99
N GLY A 65 -14.86 6.69 -15.29
CA GLY A 65 -14.12 6.49 -16.53
C GLY A 65 -12.74 7.17 -16.56
N ILE A 66 -12.22 7.59 -15.41
CA ILE A 66 -10.90 8.23 -15.28
C ILE A 66 -9.87 7.14 -14.98
N TYR A 67 -8.77 7.12 -15.74
CA TYR A 67 -7.64 6.24 -15.47
C TYR A 67 -6.73 6.88 -14.42
N LEU A 68 -6.48 6.15 -13.35
CA LEU A 68 -5.56 6.50 -12.27
C LEU A 68 -4.42 5.48 -12.29
N ASP A 69 -3.19 5.97 -12.43
CA ASP A 69 -1.99 5.15 -12.46
C ASP A 69 -1.24 5.17 -11.13
N PHE A 70 -0.38 4.19 -10.94
CA PHE A 70 0.57 4.15 -9.83
C PHE A 70 1.98 4.16 -10.40
N HIS A 71 2.83 4.99 -9.82
CA HIS A 71 4.19 5.14 -10.29
C HIS A 71 5.11 4.04 -9.75
N PHE A 72 4.93 3.66 -8.48
CA PHE A 72 5.81 2.70 -7.82
C PHE A 72 5.03 1.52 -7.24
N ALA A 73 5.44 0.31 -7.65
CA ALA A 73 4.87 -0.91 -7.08
C ALA A 73 5.07 -1.01 -5.56
N ILE A 74 6.20 -0.50 -5.06
CA ILE A 74 6.50 -0.56 -3.63
C ILE A 74 5.56 0.32 -2.80
N ASP A 75 5.13 1.47 -3.30
CA ASP A 75 4.20 2.37 -2.59
C ASP A 75 2.86 1.68 -2.36
N ILE A 76 2.31 1.04 -3.39
CA ILE A 76 1.08 0.22 -3.25
C ILE A 76 1.26 -0.86 -2.16
N ILE A 77 2.42 -1.53 -2.14
CA ILE A 77 2.68 -2.61 -1.19
C ILE A 77 2.80 -2.09 0.24
N THR A 78 3.53 -0.99 0.47
CA THR A 78 3.69 -0.42 1.81
C THR A 78 2.38 0.16 2.33
N ASP A 79 1.59 0.81 1.47
CA ASP A 79 0.30 1.39 1.85
C ASP A 79 -0.72 0.29 2.17
N LEU A 80 -0.82 -0.73 1.32
CA LEU A 80 -1.68 -1.88 1.60
C LEU A 80 -1.25 -2.63 2.87
N ALA A 81 0.05 -2.75 3.15
CA ALA A 81 0.52 -3.36 4.38
C ALA A 81 0.09 -2.57 5.63
N ALA A 82 0.14 -1.24 5.56
CA ALA A 82 -0.33 -0.37 6.65
C ALA A 82 -1.85 -0.47 6.83
N ILE A 83 -2.63 -0.39 5.75
CA ILE A 83 -4.10 -0.54 5.80
C ILE A 83 -4.49 -1.94 6.30
N LEU A 84 -3.77 -2.99 5.89
CA LEU A 84 -4.00 -4.35 6.37
C LEU A 84 -3.69 -4.48 7.87
N LEU A 85 -2.66 -3.80 8.38
CA LEU A 85 -2.39 -3.74 9.82
C LEU A 85 -3.53 -3.06 10.58
N GLU A 86 -4.07 -1.97 10.06
CA GLU A 86 -5.25 -1.31 10.64
C GLU A 86 -6.44 -2.29 10.71
N CYS A 87 -6.73 -2.98 9.60
CA CYS A 87 -7.80 -3.98 9.54
C CYS A 87 -7.55 -5.14 10.51
N LYS A 88 -6.30 -5.57 10.69
CA LYS A 88 -5.92 -6.64 11.63
C LYS A 88 -6.17 -6.23 13.09
N VAL A 89 -5.88 -4.97 13.45
CA VAL A 89 -6.02 -4.46 14.82
C VAL A 89 -7.45 -4.06 15.15
N ASN A 90 -8.10 -3.31 14.26
CA ASN A 90 -9.40 -2.68 14.51
C ASN A 90 -10.57 -3.33 13.75
N GLY A 91 -10.30 -4.32 12.89
CA GLY A 91 -11.31 -5.06 12.12
C GLY A 91 -11.65 -4.42 10.76
N SER A 92 -11.41 -3.13 10.59
CA SER A 92 -11.66 -2.35 9.37
C SER A 92 -10.93 -1.00 9.44
N VAL A 93 -10.95 -0.25 8.34
CA VAL A 93 -10.50 1.14 8.25
C VAL A 93 -11.62 2.01 7.67
N ASP A 94 -11.77 3.25 8.14
CA ASP A 94 -12.57 4.25 7.43
C ASP A 94 -11.66 5.00 6.46
N LEU A 95 -11.99 5.00 5.16
CA LEU A 95 -11.19 5.71 4.16
C LEU A 95 -11.13 7.22 4.41
N HIS A 96 -12.14 7.79 5.08
CA HIS A 96 -12.10 9.20 5.51
C HIS A 96 -11.01 9.45 6.55
N ASP A 97 -10.65 8.48 7.39
CA ASP A 97 -9.55 8.64 8.35
C ASP A 97 -8.18 8.57 7.65
N LEU A 98 -8.10 8.00 6.44
CA LEU A 98 -6.90 7.98 5.61
C LEU A 98 -6.70 9.29 4.84
N GLU A 99 -7.78 9.87 4.31
CA GLU A 99 -7.79 11.15 3.58
C GLU A 99 -9.03 12.00 3.95
N PRO A 100 -8.95 12.79 5.03
CA PRO A 100 -10.12 13.51 5.58
C PRO A 100 -10.65 14.65 4.72
N PHE A 101 -9.87 15.18 3.77
CA PHE A 101 -10.28 16.38 3.03
C PHE A 101 -11.13 16.05 1.82
N ASP A 102 -10.81 14.97 1.12
CA ASP A 102 -11.39 14.65 -0.18
C ASP A 102 -12.14 13.31 -0.25
N THR A 103 -12.11 12.49 0.81
CA THR A 103 -12.78 11.17 0.83
C THR A 103 -13.98 11.12 1.77
N SER A 104 -15.10 10.58 1.32
CA SER A 104 -16.29 10.39 2.17
C SER A 104 -16.12 9.19 3.12
N SER A 105 -16.82 9.20 4.25
CA SER A 105 -16.78 8.05 5.18
C SER A 105 -17.24 6.79 4.47
N ARG A 106 -16.34 5.81 4.45
CA ARG A 106 -16.54 4.50 3.83
C ARG A 106 -15.65 3.50 4.55
N ILE A 107 -16.29 2.55 5.22
CA ILE A 107 -15.60 1.54 6.02
C ILE A 107 -15.28 0.35 5.13
N VAL A 108 -14.00 0.00 5.03
CA VAL A 108 -13.53 -1.17 4.28
C VAL A 108 -12.71 -2.09 5.17
N LYS A 109 -12.67 -3.37 4.81
CA LYS A 109 -11.89 -4.40 5.45
C LYS A 109 -11.12 -5.17 4.38
N ILE A 110 -9.79 -5.05 4.42
CA ILE A 110 -8.92 -5.87 3.59
C ILE A 110 -8.70 -7.21 4.31
N ILE A 111 -8.91 -8.31 3.58
CA ILE A 111 -8.62 -9.67 4.03
C ILE A 111 -7.46 -10.25 3.24
N ALA A 112 -6.53 -10.90 3.93
CA ALA A 112 -5.32 -11.47 3.35
C ALA A 112 -5.18 -12.94 3.76
N THR A 113 -4.72 -13.77 2.82
CA THR A 113 -4.39 -15.18 3.09
C THR A 113 -2.98 -15.33 3.65
N SER A 114 -2.60 -16.54 4.07
CA SER A 114 -1.23 -16.83 4.49
C SER A 114 -0.21 -16.53 3.37
N GLU A 115 -0.56 -16.82 2.12
CA GLU A 115 0.28 -16.55 0.94
C GLU A 115 0.47 -15.04 0.72
N ASP A 116 -0.57 -14.23 0.95
CA ASP A 116 -0.48 -12.78 0.89
C ASP A 116 0.50 -12.24 1.96
N TYR A 117 0.43 -12.76 3.19
CA TYR A 117 1.38 -12.40 4.25
C TYR A 117 2.82 -12.84 3.94
N GLU A 118 3.03 -14.00 3.32
CA GLU A 118 4.34 -14.44 2.88
C GLU A 118 4.92 -13.53 1.79
N LEU A 119 4.08 -13.10 0.84
CA LEU A 119 4.45 -12.13 -0.20
C LEU A 119 4.85 -10.80 0.42
N LEU A 120 4.02 -10.25 1.32
CA LEU A 120 4.31 -9.01 2.04
C LEU A 120 5.61 -9.12 2.83
N ASN A 121 5.82 -10.21 3.57
CA ASN A 121 7.06 -10.43 4.30
C ASN A 121 8.28 -10.38 3.38
N LYS A 122 8.23 -11.06 2.23
CA LYS A 122 9.33 -11.09 1.26
C LYS A 122 9.64 -9.69 0.74
N ILE A 123 8.63 -8.94 0.31
CA ILE A 123 8.82 -7.62 -0.32
C ILE A 123 9.28 -6.60 0.72
N LEU A 124 8.60 -6.51 1.87
CA LEU A 124 8.93 -5.54 2.92
C LEU A 124 10.31 -5.81 3.52
N ALA A 125 10.71 -7.07 3.68
CA ALA A 125 12.06 -7.41 4.13
C ALA A 125 13.15 -7.03 3.11
N ASP A 126 12.87 -7.17 1.81
CA ASP A 126 13.81 -6.74 0.78
C ASP A 126 13.94 -5.22 0.72
N PHE A 127 12.83 -4.48 0.78
CA PHE A 127 12.84 -3.01 0.83
C PHE A 127 13.58 -2.49 2.05
N SER A 128 13.31 -3.06 3.23
CA SER A 128 13.97 -2.65 4.47
C SER A 128 15.49 -2.86 4.43
N LYS A 129 15.96 -3.87 3.68
CA LYS A 129 17.38 -4.20 3.56
C LYS A 129 18.08 -3.45 2.43
N ASN A 130 17.40 -3.23 1.31
CA ASN A 130 17.98 -2.72 0.07
C ASN A 130 17.18 -1.52 -0.49
N PRO A 131 16.83 -0.49 0.31
CA PRO A 131 15.90 0.55 -0.12
C PRO A 131 16.45 1.37 -1.31
N LEU A 132 17.76 1.57 -1.37
CA LEU A 132 18.42 2.34 -2.43
C LEU A 132 18.50 1.60 -3.78
N GLU A 133 18.09 0.33 -3.82
CA GLU A 133 18.02 -0.45 -5.06
C GLU A 133 16.65 -0.33 -5.76
N TYR A 134 15.67 0.28 -5.09
CA TYR A 134 14.33 0.52 -5.63
C TYR A 134 14.32 1.72 -6.59
N ASP A 135 13.48 1.65 -7.62
CA ASP A 135 13.20 2.78 -8.53
C ASP A 135 12.69 4.03 -7.81
N LEU A 136 12.00 3.88 -6.68
CA LEU A 136 11.60 4.99 -5.82
C LEU A 136 12.76 5.93 -5.45
N TYR A 137 13.98 5.38 -5.28
CA TYR A 137 15.17 6.18 -4.95
C TYR A 137 15.56 7.20 -6.03
N GLU A 138 15.05 7.06 -7.25
CA GLU A 138 15.28 8.05 -8.31
C GLU A 138 14.61 9.40 -8.01
N LEU A 139 13.55 9.40 -7.20
CA LEU A 139 12.75 10.58 -6.87
C LEU A 139 12.81 10.96 -5.38
N VAL A 140 13.14 10.01 -4.50
CA VAL A 140 13.19 10.22 -3.05
C VAL A 140 14.63 10.37 -2.56
N PRO A 141 14.95 11.40 -1.74
CA PRO A 141 16.28 11.57 -1.16
C PRO A 141 16.75 10.34 -0.38
N GLN A 142 18.07 10.08 -0.40
CA GLN A 142 18.66 8.91 0.26
C GLN A 142 18.30 8.83 1.75
N GLU A 143 18.31 9.97 2.45
CA GLU A 143 17.98 10.01 3.88
C GLU A 143 16.54 9.58 4.17
N ASP A 144 15.62 9.93 3.27
CA ASP A 144 14.22 9.57 3.39
C ASP A 144 13.99 8.11 3.01
N MET A 145 14.66 7.60 1.96
CA MET A 145 14.66 6.17 1.65
C MET A 145 15.11 5.29 2.82
N LEU A 146 16.14 5.72 3.56
CA LEU A 146 16.63 4.99 4.73
C LEU A 146 15.64 5.03 5.90
N LYS A 147 14.98 6.17 6.15
CA LYS A 147 13.91 6.26 7.17
C LYS A 147 12.70 5.41 6.78
N MET A 148 12.30 5.44 5.50
CA MET A 148 11.23 4.59 4.97
C MET A 148 11.52 3.11 5.20
N ALA A 149 12.77 2.69 5.00
CA ALA A 149 13.19 1.31 5.27
C ALA A 149 13.06 0.92 6.75
N GLU A 150 13.41 1.82 7.67
CA GLU A 150 13.23 1.60 9.12
C GLU A 150 11.75 1.49 9.50
N ILE A 151 10.91 2.39 8.97
CA ILE A 151 9.46 2.41 9.19
C ILE A 151 8.82 1.13 8.62
N CYS A 152 9.24 0.73 7.41
CA CYS A 152 8.80 -0.49 6.74
C CYS A 152 9.16 -1.76 7.53
N GLU A 153 10.37 -1.83 8.11
CA GLU A 153 10.74 -2.97 8.94
C GLU A 153 9.86 -3.05 10.19
N SER A 154 9.59 -1.91 10.86
CA SER A 154 8.69 -1.87 12.02
C SER A 154 7.27 -2.31 11.65
N LEU A 155 6.73 -1.80 10.53
CA LEU A 155 5.41 -2.18 10.00
C LEU A 155 5.34 -3.69 9.76
N LYS A 156 6.35 -4.25 9.09
CA LYS A 156 6.45 -5.68 8.80
C LYS A 156 6.43 -6.53 10.09
N GLN A 157 7.19 -6.14 11.11
CA GLN A 157 7.22 -6.89 12.38
C GLN A 157 5.86 -6.91 13.09
N GLU A 158 5.14 -5.78 13.13
CA GLU A 158 3.80 -5.72 13.74
C GLU A 158 2.73 -6.45 12.91
N LEU A 159 2.79 -6.32 11.58
CA LEU A 159 1.85 -6.97 10.69
C LEU A 159 1.96 -8.50 10.75
N LEU A 160 3.16 -9.03 10.96
CA LEU A 160 3.43 -10.47 10.94
C LEU A 160 3.54 -11.12 12.34
N SER A 161 3.45 -10.34 13.42
CA SER A 161 3.38 -10.86 14.80
C SER A 161 2.02 -11.47 15.12
#